data_AF-A0A925ME16-F1
#
_entry.id   AF-A0A925ME16-F1
#
_cell.length_a   1.000
_cell.length_b   1.000
_cell.length_c   1.000
_cell.angle_alpha   90.00
_cell.angle_beta   90.00
_cell.angle_gamma   90.00
#
_symmetry.space_group_name_H-M   'P 1'
#
loop_
_entity.id
_entity.type
_entity.pdbx_description
1 polymer ?
#
loop_
_entity_poly.entity_id
_entity_poly.type
_entity_poly.pdbx_seq_one_letter_code
_entity_poly.pdbx_strand_id
1 'polypeptide(L)'
;MRLFTLVLLVLLVLAGAASAGPLELSEIEDVEALSLGELLEQPVVAASRYAQKPGDSPTLVSSVDAEIIDRFGYRSLGEVLRGMRGVYLSNDRNYSYIGVRGLSVPGDYNTRLALSIDGHGINDAVYQLAPAGIELGLPMIAIDHVEMLRGGAWSVYGESALLGAIEVVTARGATRPGLRVTTTSRANLETASDPA
;
A
#
# COMPACT_ATOMS: atom_id res chain seq x y z
N MET A 1 -10.02 4.02 37.56
CA MET A 1 -9.74 2.80 36.77
C MET A 1 -9.06 3.10 35.44
N ARG A 2 -9.54 4.04 34.60
CA ARG A 2 -8.92 4.36 33.28
C ARG A 2 -7.46 4.86 33.34
N LEU A 3 -7.12 5.66 34.35
CA LEU A 3 -5.74 6.16 34.55
C LEU A 3 -4.76 5.03 34.90
N PHE A 4 -5.21 4.05 35.68
CA PHE A 4 -4.40 2.91 36.11
C PHE A 4 -4.09 1.97 34.94
N THR A 5 -5.06 1.77 34.04
CA THR A 5 -4.89 0.99 32.81
C THR A 5 -3.93 1.67 31.83
N LEU A 6 -3.97 3.01 31.73
CA LEU A 6 -3.06 3.77 30.86
C LEU A 6 -1.61 3.72 31.36
N VAL A 7 -1.41 3.84 32.68
CA VAL A 7 -0.09 3.72 33.32
C VAL A 7 0.48 2.30 33.16
N LEU A 8 -0.37 1.27 33.26
CA LEU A 8 0.03 -0.12 33.04
C LEU A 8 0.45 -0.38 31.58
N LEU A 9 -0.27 0.20 30.60
CA LEU A 9 0.06 0.09 29.18
C LEU A 9 1.39 0.79 28.84
N VAL A 10 1.63 1.97 29.42
CA VAL A 10 2.90 2.70 29.27
C VAL A 10 4.06 1.93 29.91
N LEU A 11 3.86 1.33 31.08
CA LEU A 11 4.87 0.49 31.74
C LEU A 11 5.19 -0.79 30.96
N LEU A 12 4.19 -1.40 30.30
CA LEU A 12 4.41 -2.58 29.46
C LEU A 12 5.22 -2.25 28.20
N VAL A 13 4.98 -1.06 27.61
CA VAL A 13 5.75 -0.55 26.46
C VAL A 13 7.19 -0.21 26.87
N LEU A 14 7.40 0.40 28.05
CA LEU A 14 8.75 0.69 28.55
C LEU A 14 9.54 -0.58 28.94
N ALA A 15 8.87 -1.60 29.47
CA ALA A 15 9.52 -2.87 29.83
C ALA A 15 10.00 -3.65 28.60
N GLY A 16 9.28 -3.56 27.48
CA GLY A 16 9.70 -4.16 26.20
C GLY A 16 10.90 -3.45 25.54
N ALA A 17 11.12 -2.16 25.82
CA ALA A 17 12.26 -1.42 25.31
C ALA A 17 13.59 -1.75 26.02
N ALA A 18 13.52 -2.30 27.24
CA ALA A 18 14.70 -2.59 28.07
C ALA A 18 15.47 -3.85 27.65
N SER A 19 14.92 -4.70 26.77
CA SER A 19 15.57 -5.91 26.26
C SER A 19 16.14 -5.76 24.84
N ALA A 20 16.14 -4.56 24.27
CA ALA A 20 16.82 -4.29 23.01
C ALA A 20 18.34 -4.20 23.27
N GLY A 21 19.10 -5.18 22.78
CA GLY A 21 20.55 -5.11 22.75
C GLY A 21 21.03 -3.87 21.97
N PRO A 22 22.32 -3.49 22.08
CA PRO A 22 22.86 -2.36 21.33
C PRO A 22 22.56 -2.55 19.84
N LEU A 23 21.86 -1.61 19.25
CA LEU A 23 21.70 -1.54 17.80
C LEU A 23 23.09 -1.20 17.24
N GLU A 24 23.75 -2.16 16.62
CA GLU A 24 24.81 -1.82 15.67
C GLU A 24 24.14 -0.99 14.58
N LEU A 25 24.50 0.29 14.52
CA LEU A 25 24.21 1.13 13.38
C LEU A 25 24.96 0.49 12.21
N SER A 26 24.26 -0.34 11.42
CA SER A 26 24.76 -0.67 10.09
C SER A 26 24.92 0.67 9.38
N GLU A 27 26.16 0.96 9.02
CA GLU A 27 26.54 2.08 8.17
C GLU A 27 25.51 2.21 7.06
N ILE A 28 24.85 3.36 6.98
CA ILE A 28 23.91 3.64 5.89
C ILE A 28 24.77 3.60 4.64
N GLU A 29 24.74 2.47 3.93
CA GLU A 29 25.30 2.40 2.59
C GLU A 29 24.53 3.43 1.77
N ASP A 30 25.31 4.37 1.26
CA ASP A 30 24.90 5.62 0.67
C ASP A 30 23.72 5.41 -0.29
N VAL A 31 22.61 6.10 -0.07
CA VAL A 31 21.46 6.07 -1.01
C VAL A 31 21.86 6.72 -2.36
N GLU A 32 23.02 7.38 -2.41
CA GLU A 32 23.70 7.84 -3.63
C GLU A 32 24.55 6.76 -4.33
N ALA A 33 24.76 5.58 -3.73
CA ALA A 33 25.54 4.48 -4.31
C ALA A 33 24.77 3.61 -5.31
N LEU A 34 23.43 3.72 -5.36
CA LEU A 34 22.64 3.08 -6.40
C LEU A 34 22.67 3.95 -7.66
N SER A 35 23.41 3.48 -8.66
CA SER A 35 23.39 4.07 -9.99
C SER A 35 21.96 4.05 -10.55
N LEU A 36 21.60 5.02 -11.39
CA LEU A 36 20.31 5.03 -12.10
C LEU A 36 20.06 3.70 -12.85
N GLY A 37 21.13 2.99 -13.24
CA GLY A 37 21.05 1.64 -13.79
C GLY A 37 20.49 0.62 -12.81
N GLU A 38 20.95 0.60 -11.56
CA GLU A 38 20.48 -0.33 -10.53
C GLU A 38 19.01 -0.08 -10.14
N LEU A 39 18.57 1.18 -10.13
CA LEU A 39 17.16 1.53 -9.92
C LEU A 39 16.26 1.07 -11.08
N LEU A 40 16.79 1.06 -12.31
CA LEU A 40 16.09 0.54 -13.50
C LEU A 40 16.14 -0.99 -13.60
N GLU A 41 16.97 -1.64 -12.79
CA GLU A 41 17.12 -3.10 -12.74
C GLU A 41 16.31 -3.77 -11.65
N GLN A 42 15.68 -2.99 -10.75
CA GLN A 42 14.79 -3.55 -9.75
C GLN A 42 13.63 -4.28 -10.44
N PRO A 43 13.48 -5.60 -10.22
CA PRO A 43 12.49 -6.40 -10.93
C PRO A 43 11.08 -5.97 -10.51
N VAL A 44 10.24 -5.69 -11.50
CA VAL A 44 8.82 -5.37 -11.31
C VAL A 44 7.99 -6.58 -11.72
N VAL A 45 7.08 -7.02 -10.86
CA VAL A 45 6.29 -8.25 -11.05
C VAL A 45 4.97 -7.96 -11.78
N ALA A 46 4.48 -6.73 -11.69
CA ALA A 46 3.16 -6.35 -12.18
C ALA A 46 2.98 -6.41 -13.72
N ALA A 47 4.05 -6.53 -14.51
CA ALA A 47 3.93 -6.49 -15.97
C ALA A 47 3.60 -7.83 -16.64
N SER A 48 3.94 -8.97 -16.02
CA SER A 48 3.85 -10.27 -16.73
C SER A 48 3.56 -11.51 -15.87
N ARG A 49 3.32 -11.37 -14.55
CA ARG A 49 3.43 -12.46 -13.55
C ARG A 49 4.83 -13.09 -13.43
N TYR A 50 5.80 -12.65 -14.25
CA TYR A 50 7.22 -12.91 -14.11
C TYR A 50 7.94 -11.57 -13.90
N ALA A 51 9.01 -11.59 -13.10
CA ALA A 51 9.88 -10.43 -12.87
C ALA A 51 10.44 -9.92 -14.21
N GLN A 52 10.09 -8.69 -14.59
CA GLN A 52 10.66 -8.00 -15.76
C GLN A 52 11.25 -6.67 -15.31
N LYS A 53 12.33 -6.23 -15.97
CA LYS A 53 12.90 -4.91 -15.69
C LYS A 53 11.87 -3.84 -16.10
N PRO A 54 11.71 -2.73 -15.35
CA PRO A 54 10.81 -1.64 -15.69
C PRO A 54 10.95 -1.14 -17.14
N GLY A 55 12.16 -1.19 -17.71
CA GLY A 55 12.44 -0.78 -19.10
C GLY A 55 11.99 -1.78 -20.18
N ASP A 56 11.73 -3.03 -19.82
CA ASP A 56 11.26 -4.08 -20.75
C ASP A 56 9.72 -4.17 -20.79
N SER A 57 9.03 -3.50 -19.86
CA SER A 57 7.57 -3.46 -19.86
C SER A 57 7.06 -2.50 -20.94
N PRO A 58 6.17 -2.95 -21.85
CA PRO A 58 5.53 -2.06 -22.81
C PRO A 58 4.56 -1.06 -22.16
N THR A 59 4.34 -1.13 -20.83
CA THR A 59 3.38 -0.33 -20.08
C THR A 59 4.04 0.44 -18.93
N LEU A 60 3.55 1.66 -18.67
CA LEU A 60 4.01 2.52 -17.57
C LEU A 60 3.70 1.90 -16.19
N VAL A 61 4.72 1.34 -15.55
CA VAL A 61 4.65 0.86 -14.16
C VAL A 61 5.04 1.96 -13.18
N SER A 62 4.44 1.98 -12.00
CA SER A 62 4.98 2.70 -10.84
C SER A 62 5.02 1.78 -9.63
N SER A 63 6.07 1.89 -8.84
CA SER A 63 6.18 1.28 -7.52
C SER A 63 6.13 2.37 -6.44
N VAL A 64 5.59 2.01 -5.28
CA VAL A 64 5.73 2.76 -4.03
C VAL A 64 6.20 1.79 -2.96
N ASP A 65 7.44 1.97 -2.51
CA ASP A 65 8.05 1.10 -1.51
C ASP A 65 7.66 1.49 -0.09
N ALA A 66 7.80 0.57 0.84
CA ALA A 66 7.29 0.78 2.19
C ALA A 66 8.04 1.86 2.98
N GLU A 67 9.24 2.28 2.59
CA GLU A 67 9.85 3.49 3.15
C GLU A 67 9.00 4.74 2.83
N ILE A 68 8.50 4.84 1.59
CA ILE A 68 7.60 5.92 1.19
C ILE A 68 6.25 5.76 1.92
N ILE A 69 5.73 4.54 2.01
CA ILE A 69 4.48 4.27 2.74
C ILE A 69 4.58 4.75 4.20
N ASP A 70 5.67 4.41 4.88
CA ASP A 70 5.94 4.82 6.26
C ASP A 70 6.13 6.34 6.36
N ARG A 71 6.96 6.92 5.48
CA ARG A 71 7.31 8.35 5.50
C ARG A 71 6.11 9.26 5.28
N PHE A 72 5.21 8.88 4.37
CA PHE A 72 3.98 9.66 4.08
C PHE A 72 2.81 9.26 4.99
N GLY A 73 2.96 8.22 5.81
CA GLY A 73 1.93 7.80 6.75
C GLY A 73 0.65 7.29 6.08
N TYR A 74 0.77 6.66 4.91
CA TYR A 74 -0.40 6.14 4.19
C TYR A 74 -1.13 5.09 5.04
N ARG A 75 -2.46 5.16 5.03
CA ARG A 75 -3.35 4.37 5.89
C ARG A 75 -4.18 3.34 5.14
N SER A 76 -4.14 3.35 3.82
CA SER A 76 -4.82 2.39 2.96
C SER A 76 -4.10 2.24 1.63
N LEU A 77 -4.38 1.16 0.91
CA LEU A 77 -3.87 0.92 -0.44
C LEU A 77 -4.27 2.07 -1.38
N GLY A 78 -5.50 2.58 -1.28
CA GLY A 78 -5.98 3.70 -2.07
C GLY A 78 -5.11 4.94 -1.88
N GLU A 79 -4.72 5.27 -0.65
CA GLU A 79 -3.84 6.42 -0.37
C GLU A 79 -2.45 6.23 -1.00
N VAL A 80 -1.89 5.01 -0.95
CA VAL A 80 -0.64 4.68 -1.65
C VAL A 80 -0.79 4.91 -3.16
N LEU A 81 -1.87 4.39 -3.76
CA LEU A 81 -2.14 4.50 -5.19
C LEU A 81 -2.34 5.96 -5.62
N ARG A 82 -2.97 6.80 -4.79
CA ARG A 82 -3.12 8.25 -5.04
C ARG A 82 -1.77 8.97 -5.15
N GLY A 83 -0.74 8.46 -4.49
CA GLY A 83 0.63 8.96 -4.62
C GLY A 83 1.23 8.73 -6.01
N MET A 84 0.66 7.82 -6.81
CA MET A 84 1.13 7.51 -8.15
C MET A 84 0.55 8.46 -9.20
N ARG A 85 1.34 8.77 -10.23
CA ARG A 85 0.90 9.71 -11.28
C ARG A 85 -0.37 9.24 -11.99
N GLY A 86 -1.29 10.17 -12.21
CA GLY A 86 -2.52 9.91 -12.99
C GLY A 86 -3.53 9.02 -12.27
N VAL A 87 -3.34 8.79 -10.97
CA VAL A 87 -4.29 8.11 -10.08
C VAL A 87 -4.90 9.16 -9.15
N TYR A 88 -6.19 9.04 -8.91
CA TYR A 88 -6.90 9.87 -7.94
C TYR A 88 -7.91 9.03 -7.18
N LEU A 89 -8.30 9.51 -5.99
CA LEU A 89 -9.34 8.87 -5.20
C LEU A 89 -10.59 9.72 -5.20
N SER A 90 -11.72 9.04 -5.24
CA SER A 90 -13.01 9.59 -4.83
C SER A 90 -13.64 8.65 -3.81
N ASN A 91 -14.57 9.13 -3.00
CA ASN A 91 -15.17 8.35 -1.94
C ASN A 91 -16.61 8.83 -1.71
N ASP A 92 -17.55 7.90 -1.49
CA ASP A 92 -18.97 8.18 -1.26
C ASP A 92 -19.39 8.09 0.23
N ARG A 93 -18.39 8.11 1.11
CA ARG A 93 -18.41 7.84 2.56
C ARG A 93 -18.55 6.38 2.97
N ASN A 94 -18.67 5.46 2.02
CA ASN A 94 -18.76 4.02 2.29
C ASN A 94 -17.60 3.26 1.63
N TYR A 95 -17.32 3.57 0.36
CA TYR A 95 -16.26 2.97 -0.45
C TYR A 95 -15.29 4.01 -0.98
N SER A 96 -14.05 3.57 -1.22
CA SER A 96 -13.06 4.36 -1.94
C SER A 96 -12.98 3.88 -3.39
N TYR A 97 -13.11 4.81 -4.33
CA TYR A 97 -13.02 4.58 -5.75
C TYR A 97 -11.70 5.11 -6.30
N ILE A 98 -11.02 4.29 -7.08
CA ILE A 98 -9.76 4.60 -7.72
C ILE A 98 -10.05 5.04 -9.15
N GLY A 99 -9.68 6.28 -9.44
CA GLY A 99 -9.68 6.84 -10.78
C GLY A 99 -8.31 6.76 -11.42
N VAL A 100 -8.26 6.39 -12.70
CA VAL A 100 -7.02 6.31 -13.48
C VAL A 100 -7.18 7.07 -14.79
N ARG A 101 -6.27 8.02 -15.06
CA ARG A 101 -6.27 8.85 -16.30
C ARG A 101 -7.62 9.51 -16.61
N GLY A 102 -8.30 10.01 -15.58
CA GLY A 102 -9.60 10.68 -15.71
C GLY A 102 -10.80 9.75 -15.72
N LEU A 103 -10.62 8.42 -15.74
CA LEU A 103 -11.71 7.45 -15.66
C LEU A 103 -11.91 6.98 -14.22
N SER A 104 -13.07 7.27 -13.68
CA SER A 104 -13.58 6.77 -12.39
C SER A 104 -15.09 6.75 -12.50
N VAL A 105 -15.72 5.58 -12.35
CA VAL A 105 -17.18 5.45 -12.39
C VAL A 105 -17.65 5.29 -10.94
N PRO A 106 -18.36 6.28 -10.36
CA PRO A 106 -18.94 6.12 -9.03
C PRO A 106 -19.88 4.91 -8.98
N GLY A 107 -19.81 4.13 -7.90
CA GLY A 107 -20.61 2.91 -7.76
C GLY A 107 -20.10 1.70 -8.54
N ASP A 108 -18.96 1.81 -9.23
CA ASP A 108 -18.33 0.70 -9.97
C ASP A 108 -17.42 -0.18 -9.11
N TYR A 109 -17.20 0.19 -7.85
CA TYR A 109 -16.42 -0.58 -6.87
C TYR A 109 -15.05 -1.07 -7.37
N ASN A 110 -14.36 -0.26 -8.18
CA ASN A 110 -13.04 -0.57 -8.75
C ASN A 110 -12.98 -1.86 -9.59
N THR A 111 -14.10 -2.31 -10.16
CA THR A 111 -14.17 -3.57 -10.93
C THR A 111 -13.33 -3.57 -12.21
N ARG A 112 -12.91 -2.38 -12.66
CA ARG A 112 -12.01 -2.16 -13.80
C ARG A 112 -10.52 -2.10 -13.42
N LEU A 113 -10.18 -2.51 -12.20
CA LEU A 113 -8.80 -2.74 -11.76
C LEU A 113 -8.64 -4.18 -11.26
N ALA A 114 -7.63 -4.88 -11.77
CA ALA A 114 -7.22 -6.14 -11.18
C ALA A 114 -6.34 -5.85 -9.95
N LEU A 115 -6.60 -6.52 -8.84
CA LEU A 115 -5.83 -6.45 -7.61
C LEU A 115 -5.32 -7.84 -7.24
N SER A 116 -4.02 -7.91 -6.98
CA SER A 116 -3.36 -9.11 -6.49
C SER A 116 -2.51 -8.80 -5.26
N ILE A 117 -2.38 -9.79 -4.37
CA ILE A 117 -1.38 -9.81 -3.29
C ILE A 117 -0.48 -11.03 -3.53
N ASP A 118 0.83 -10.79 -3.63
CA ASP A 118 1.83 -11.84 -3.92
C ASP A 118 1.42 -12.76 -5.09
N GLY A 119 0.89 -12.19 -6.16
CA GLY A 119 0.42 -12.87 -7.37
C GLY A 119 -0.95 -13.55 -7.27
N HIS A 120 -1.62 -13.47 -6.12
CA HIS A 120 -2.94 -14.06 -5.90
C HIS A 120 -4.03 -13.00 -6.03
N GLY A 121 -5.01 -13.23 -6.90
CA GLY A 121 -6.11 -12.28 -7.13
C GLY A 121 -6.99 -12.10 -5.90
N ILE A 122 -7.28 -10.84 -5.58
CA ILE A 122 -8.04 -10.41 -4.39
C ILE A 122 -9.41 -9.83 -4.76
N ASN A 123 -9.65 -9.58 -6.05
CA ASN A 123 -10.97 -9.17 -6.52
C ASN A 123 -12.06 -10.15 -6.01
N ASP A 124 -13.18 -9.61 -5.55
CA ASP A 124 -14.30 -10.43 -5.09
C ASP A 124 -14.86 -11.31 -6.22
N ALA A 125 -15.26 -12.54 -5.91
CA ALA A 125 -15.68 -13.52 -6.90
C ALA A 125 -17.05 -13.22 -7.55
N VAL A 126 -17.88 -12.36 -6.94
CA VAL A 126 -19.24 -12.07 -7.45
C VAL A 126 -19.23 -10.84 -8.33
N TYR A 127 -18.65 -9.75 -7.84
CA TYR A 127 -18.68 -8.46 -8.52
C TYR A 127 -17.35 -8.04 -9.11
N GLN A 128 -16.27 -8.78 -8.86
CA GLN A 128 -14.90 -8.40 -9.23
C GLN A 128 -14.43 -7.09 -8.56
N LEU A 129 -15.00 -6.73 -7.41
CA LEU A 129 -14.65 -5.54 -6.65
C LEU A 129 -13.18 -5.61 -6.23
N ALA A 130 -12.42 -4.53 -6.47
CA ALA A 130 -11.05 -4.39 -5.97
C ALA A 130 -11.02 -3.54 -4.68
N PRO A 131 -10.83 -4.14 -3.50
CA PRO A 131 -10.81 -3.41 -2.24
C PRO A 131 -9.55 -2.53 -2.14
N ALA A 132 -9.74 -1.25 -1.80
CA ALA A 132 -8.66 -0.27 -1.80
C ALA A 132 -8.54 0.49 -0.47
N GLY A 133 -9.62 0.56 0.31
CA GLY A 133 -9.65 1.19 1.61
C GLY A 133 -9.36 0.22 2.74
N ILE A 134 -10.08 0.42 3.85
CA ILE A 134 -9.98 -0.39 5.07
C ILE A 134 -10.54 -1.80 4.83
N GLU A 135 -11.45 -1.94 3.88
CA GLU A 135 -12.10 -3.19 3.50
C GLU A 135 -11.13 -4.25 2.96
N LEU A 136 -9.93 -3.86 2.52
CA LEU A 136 -8.87 -4.79 2.12
C LEU A 136 -8.36 -5.64 3.31
N GLY A 137 -8.44 -5.12 4.54
CA GLY A 137 -7.99 -5.83 5.74
C GLY A 137 -6.47 -6.05 5.85
N LEU A 138 -5.68 -5.60 4.87
CA LEU A 138 -4.22 -5.69 4.88
C LEU A 138 -3.61 -4.52 5.65
N PRO A 139 -2.88 -4.75 6.75
CA PRO A 139 -2.24 -3.67 7.49
C PRO A 139 -1.05 -3.13 6.69
N MET A 140 -0.91 -1.80 6.60
CA MET A 140 0.15 -1.14 5.81
C MET A 140 1.57 -1.56 6.20
N ILE A 141 1.78 -1.92 7.47
CA ILE A 141 3.07 -2.41 8.00
C ILE A 141 3.52 -3.75 7.36
N ALA A 142 2.58 -4.52 6.81
CA ALA A 142 2.86 -5.81 6.19
C ALA A 142 3.20 -5.70 4.69
N ILE A 143 3.07 -4.50 4.11
CA ILE A 143 3.38 -4.25 2.71
C ILE A 143 4.88 -3.98 2.58
N ASP A 144 5.51 -4.61 1.59
CA ASP A 144 6.88 -4.30 1.20
C ASP A 144 6.91 -3.19 0.16
N HIS A 145 6.11 -3.34 -0.90
CA HIS A 145 5.89 -2.33 -1.92
C HIS A 145 4.57 -2.59 -2.66
N VAL A 146 4.07 -1.55 -3.33
CA VAL A 146 2.88 -1.61 -4.18
C VAL A 146 3.25 -1.22 -5.59
N GLU A 147 2.92 -2.06 -6.55
CA GLU A 147 3.13 -1.80 -7.96
C GLU A 147 1.79 -1.57 -8.67
N MET A 148 1.79 -0.67 -9.65
CA MET A 148 0.62 -0.45 -10.50
C MET A 148 1.03 -0.35 -11.96
N LEU A 149 0.48 -1.25 -12.78
CA LEU A 149 0.40 -1.06 -14.22
C LEU A 149 -0.76 -0.14 -14.56
N ARG A 150 -0.47 0.99 -15.21
CA ARG A 150 -1.51 1.89 -15.71
C ARG A 150 -1.77 1.66 -17.20
N GLY A 151 -2.95 1.14 -17.51
CA GLY A 151 -3.37 0.77 -18.86
C GLY A 151 -3.97 -0.64 -18.88
N GLY A 152 -4.60 -1.00 -20.00
CA GLY A 152 -5.23 -2.31 -20.14
C GLY A 152 -4.23 -3.46 -20.08
N ALA A 153 -4.42 -4.39 -19.15
CA ALA A 153 -3.60 -5.59 -18.95
C ALA A 153 -4.44 -6.88 -18.91
N TRP A 154 -5.59 -6.87 -19.57
CA TRP A 154 -6.63 -7.91 -19.53
C TRP A 154 -6.19 -9.27 -20.10
N SER A 155 -5.16 -9.30 -20.95
CA SER A 155 -4.55 -10.54 -21.43
C SER A 155 -3.78 -11.31 -20.35
N VAL A 156 -3.29 -10.62 -19.31
CA VAL A 156 -2.43 -11.19 -18.25
C VAL A 156 -3.17 -11.29 -16.91
N TYR A 157 -3.97 -10.27 -16.59
CA TYR A 157 -4.66 -10.11 -15.31
C TYR A 157 -6.16 -10.39 -15.39
N GLY A 158 -6.70 -10.69 -16.58
CA GLY A 158 -8.11 -11.01 -16.77
C GLY A 158 -9.01 -9.79 -16.94
N GLU A 159 -10.32 -10.03 -16.90
CA GLU A 159 -11.36 -9.05 -17.26
C GLU A 159 -11.31 -7.74 -16.45
N SER A 160 -10.90 -7.80 -15.19
CA SER A 160 -10.82 -6.64 -14.30
C SER A 160 -9.67 -5.70 -14.65
N ALA A 161 -8.71 -6.06 -15.50
CA ALA A 161 -7.54 -5.23 -15.78
C ALA A 161 -7.75 -4.23 -16.93
N LEU A 162 -8.91 -3.57 -16.99
CA LEU A 162 -9.22 -2.60 -18.06
C LEU A 162 -8.46 -1.27 -17.87
N LEU A 163 -8.45 -0.73 -16.65
CA LEU A 163 -7.74 0.51 -16.33
C LEU A 163 -6.30 0.26 -15.85
N GLY A 164 -6.03 -0.94 -15.35
CA GLY A 164 -4.75 -1.30 -14.77
C GLY A 164 -4.77 -2.58 -13.97
N ALA A 165 -3.58 -2.98 -13.53
CA ALA A 165 -3.37 -4.04 -12.56
C ALA A 165 -2.57 -3.49 -11.39
N ILE A 166 -2.93 -3.88 -10.18
CA ILE A 166 -2.31 -3.51 -8.92
C ILE A 166 -1.75 -4.79 -8.30
N GLU A 167 -0.48 -4.76 -7.96
CA GLU A 167 0.20 -5.84 -7.26
C GLU A 167 0.68 -5.31 -5.91
N VAL A 168 0.30 -6.00 -4.84
CA VAL A 168 0.79 -5.70 -3.49
C VAL A 168 1.73 -6.82 -3.08
N VAL A 169 2.99 -6.48 -2.85
CA VAL A 169 3.99 -7.44 -2.40
C VAL A 169 4.12 -7.33 -0.89
N THR A 170 3.99 -8.46 -0.19
CA THR A 170 4.08 -8.47 1.27
C THR A 170 5.52 -8.59 1.74
N ALA A 171 5.79 -8.00 2.91
CA ALA A 171 7.09 -8.08 3.56
C ALA A 171 7.38 -9.53 3.98
N ARG A 172 8.57 -10.02 3.64
CA ARG A 172 9.05 -11.33 4.07
C ARG A 172 10.05 -11.14 5.21
N GLY A 173 10.17 -12.13 6.10
CA GLY A 173 11.10 -12.06 7.23
C GLY A 173 12.56 -11.80 6.83
N ALA A 174 12.94 -12.19 5.60
CA ALA A 174 14.26 -11.90 5.04
C ALA A 174 14.44 -10.45 4.57
N THR A 175 13.38 -9.79 4.09
CA THR A 175 13.45 -8.40 3.58
C THR A 175 13.22 -7.36 4.68
N ARG A 176 12.52 -7.72 5.76
CA ARG A 176 12.25 -6.84 6.90
C ARG A 176 12.45 -7.56 8.24
N PRO A 177 13.69 -7.76 8.70
CA PRO A 177 13.96 -8.41 9.98
C PRO A 177 13.55 -7.53 11.17
N GLY A 178 13.14 -8.15 12.27
CA GLY A 178 12.86 -7.50 13.56
C GLY A 178 11.38 -7.36 13.92
N LEU A 179 11.12 -6.82 15.12
CA LEU A 179 9.77 -6.55 15.61
C LEU A 179 9.33 -5.14 15.20
N ARG A 180 8.20 -5.03 14.52
CA ARG A 180 7.58 -3.75 14.17
C ARG A 180 6.22 -3.63 14.82
N VAL A 181 5.95 -2.47 15.42
CA VAL A 181 4.68 -2.14 16.08
C VAL A 181 4.20 -0.80 15.55
N THR A 182 2.98 -0.76 15.02
CA THR A 182 2.34 0.48 14.57
C THR A 182 1.10 0.74 15.42
N THR A 183 0.94 1.99 15.86
CA THR A 183 -0.25 2.46 16.55
C THR A 183 -0.96 3.49 15.69
N THR A 184 -2.27 3.39 15.53
CA THR A 184 -3.05 4.42 14.85
C THR A 184 -4.15 4.94 15.77
N SER A 185 -4.32 6.27 15.81
CA SER A 185 -5.47 6.91 16.47
C SER A 185 -6.36 7.58 15.42
N ARG A 186 -7.66 7.67 15.74
CA ARG A 186 -8.62 8.49 15.00
C ARG A 186 -9.40 9.30 16.03
N ALA A 187 -9.36 10.62 15.92
CA ALA A 187 -10.24 11.49 16.67
C ALA A 187 -11.45 11.81 15.78
N ASN A 188 -12.64 11.41 16.19
CA ASN A 188 -13.87 11.91 15.59
C ASN A 188 -14.11 13.30 16.18
N LEU A 189 -13.79 14.35 15.43
CA LEU A 189 -14.28 15.68 15.73
C LEU A 189 -15.75 15.70 15.34
N GLU A 190 -16.65 15.49 16.31
CA GLU A 190 -18.03 15.92 16.17
C GLU A 190 -18.00 17.44 16.01
N THR A 191 -18.12 17.92 14.79
CA THR A 191 -18.42 19.32 14.54
C THR A 191 -19.76 19.58 15.20
N ALA A 192 -19.76 20.24 16.35
CA ALA A 192 -20.96 20.78 16.97
C ALA A 192 -21.72 21.55 15.89
N SER A 193 -22.89 21.06 15.52
CA SER A 193 -23.80 21.76 14.63
C SER A 193 -24.12 23.11 15.27
N ASP A 194 -23.69 24.19 14.64
CA ASP A 194 -24.09 25.55 14.98
C ASP A 194 -25.59 25.68 14.66
N PRO A 195 -26.47 25.90 15.65
CA PRO A 195 -27.88 26.10 15.38
C PRO A 195 -28.12 27.55 14.93
N ALA A 196 -28.45 27.73 13.66
CA ALA A 196 -29.07 28.95 13.13
C ALA A 196 -30.50 28.64 12.65
#